data_AF-A0A7C5HF02-F1
#
_entry.id   AF-A0A7C5HF02-F1
#
_cell.length_a   1.000
_cell.length_b   1.000
_cell.length_c   1.000
_cell.angle_alpha   90.00
_cell.angle_beta   90.00
_cell.angle_gamma   90.00
#
_symmetry.space_group_name_H-M   'P 1'
#
loop_
_entity.id
_entity.type
_entity.pdbx_description
1 polymer ?
#
loop_
_entity_poly.entity_id
_entity_poly.type
_entity_poly.pdbx_seq_one_letter_code
_entity_poly.pdbx_strand_id
1 'polypeptide(L)' 'MSPKQRQQRSQWIAALGSADNIIRLEPCALTRLRVQLKDAALIHEKRLKEEGVQAIVPVGDDLFHLLIGLD' A
#
# COMPACT_ATOMS: atom_id res chain seq x y z
N MET A 1 -16.26 -5.24 -8.34
CA MET A 1 -14.87 -5.64 -8.06
C MET A 1 -14.67 -7.07 -8.53
N SER A 2 -13.65 -7.33 -9.35
CA SER A 2 -13.29 -8.67 -9.80
C SER A 2 -12.69 -9.49 -8.65
N PRO A 3 -12.72 -10.84 -8.71
CA PRO A 3 -12.03 -11.70 -7.73
C PRO A 3 -10.55 -11.34 -7.53
N LYS A 4 -9.87 -10.97 -8.62
CA LYS A 4 -8.46 -10.52 -8.64
C LYS A 4 -8.24 -9.29 -7.75
N GLN A 5 -9.12 -8.29 -7.82
CA GLN A 5 -9.02 -7.06 -7.01
C GLN A 5 -9.21 -7.34 -5.51
N ARG A 6 -10.07 -8.29 -5.14
CA ARG A 6 -10.25 -8.67 -3.72
C ARG A 6 -9.02 -9.36 -3.15
N GLN A 7 -8.42 -10.28 -3.93
CA GLN A 7 -7.19 -10.96 -3.54
C GLN A 7 -6.06 -9.95 -3.35
N GLN A 8 -5.83 -9.10 -4.34
CA GLN A 8 -4.78 -8.07 -4.32
C GLN A 8 -4.91 -7.15 -3.10
N ARG A 9 -6.14 -6.71 -2.77
CA ARG A 9 -6.39 -5.90 -1.57
C ARG A 9 -5.96 -6.61 -0.29
N SER A 10 -6.32 -7.88 -0.13
CA SER A 10 -5.92 -8.67 1.04
C SER A 10 -4.40 -8.84 1.13
N GLN A 11 -3.73 -9.04 -0.01
CA GLN A 11 -2.27 -9.16 -0.06
C GLN A 11 -1.58 -7.84 0.32
N TRP A 12 -2.12 -6.70 -0.14
CA TRP A 12 -1.59 -5.38 0.22
C TRP A 12 -1.74 -5.10 1.70
N ILE A 13 -2.90 -5.39 2.29
CA ILE A 13 -3.12 -5.23 3.74
C ILE A 13 -2.10 -6.07 4.52
N ALA A 14 -1.87 -7.32 4.11
CA ALA A 14 -0.87 -8.18 4.74
C ALA A 14 0.56 -7.65 4.55
N ALA A 15 0.87 -7.08 3.38
CA ALA A 15 2.18 -6.49 3.10
C ALA A 15 2.42 -5.15 3.83
N LEU A 16 1.37 -4.48 4.27
CA LEU A 16 1.44 -3.30 5.14
C LEU A 16 1.46 -3.68 6.64
N GLY A 17 1.66 -4.96 6.97
CA GLY A 17 1.69 -5.50 8.33
C GLY A 17 0.35 -6.09 8.76
N SER A 18 -0.72 -5.30 8.76
CA SER A 18 -2.09 -5.74 9.01
C SER A 18 -3.07 -4.59 8.73
N ALA A 19 -4.38 -4.84 8.78
CA ALA A 19 -5.38 -3.77 8.71
C ALA A 19 -5.24 -2.80 9.90
N ASP A 20 -4.91 -3.32 11.08
CA ASP A 20 -4.71 -2.51 12.28
C ASP A 20 -3.44 -1.65 12.22
N ASN A 21 -2.48 -1.98 11.36
CA ASN A 21 -1.30 -1.15 11.15
C ASN A 21 -1.60 0.09 10.29
N ILE A 22 -2.71 0.14 9.57
CA ILE A 22 -3.04 1.26 8.67
C ILE A 22 -3.80 2.33 9.46
N ILE A 23 -3.19 3.50 9.64
CA ILE A 23 -3.83 4.68 10.24
C ILE A 23 -4.77 5.33 9.22
N ARG A 24 -4.28 5.51 7.99
CA ARG A 24 -4.98 6.23 6.94
C ARG A 24 -4.57 5.72 5.58
N LEU A 25 -5.53 5.58 4.67
CA LEU A 25 -5.28 5.22 3.28
C LEU A 25 -6.15 6.10 2.39
N GLU A 26 -5.53 6.86 1.49
CA GLU A 26 -6.21 7.84 0.65
C GLU A 26 -5.72 7.80 -0.79
N PRO A 27 -6.62 7.93 -1.78
CA PRO A 27 -6.21 8.22 -3.15
C PRO A 27 -5.47 9.55 -3.20
N CYS A 28 -4.26 9.51 -3.76
CA CYS A 28 -3.44 10.69 -4.01
C CYS A 28 -3.27 10.83 -5.53
N ALA A 29 -4.07 11.69 -6.15
CA ALA A 29 -4.20 11.74 -7.60
C ALA A 29 -4.67 10.40 -8.20
N LEU A 30 -4.44 10.18 -9.50
CA LEU A 30 -5.00 9.05 -10.26
C LEU A 30 -4.23 7.73 -10.08
N THR A 31 -2.92 7.80 -9.79
CA THR A 31 -2.00 6.65 -9.85
C THR A 31 -1.27 6.36 -8.53
N ARG A 32 -1.64 7.03 -7.45
CA ARG A 32 -0.97 6.87 -6.14
C ARG A 32 -1.97 6.69 -5.02
N LEU A 33 -1.57 5.92 -4.01
CA LEU A 33 -2.19 5.91 -2.70
C LEU A 33 -1.22 6.51 -1.69
N ARG A 34 -1.73 7.37 -0.83
CA ARG A 34 -1.03 7.79 0.37
C ARG A 34 -1.47 6.90 1.52
N VAL A 35 -0.50 6.28 2.19
CA VAL A 35 -0.73 5.38 3.31
C VAL A 35 0.05 5.88 4.51
N GLN A 36 -0.63 6.01 5.64
CA GLN A 36 -0.03 6.27 6.93
C GLN A 36 -0.13 5.01 7.78
N LEU A 37 0.97 4.61 8.42
CA LEU A 37 1.09 3.37 9.19
C LEU A 37 1.35 3.66 10.68
N LYS A 38 0.99 2.75 11.57
CA LYS A 38 1.35 2.84 13.00
C LYS A 38 2.80 2.46 13.23
N ASP A 39 3.25 1.43 12.51
CA ASP A 39 4.62 0.94 12.52
C ASP A 39 5.11 0.72 11.09
N ALA A 40 6.01 1.60 10.66
CA ALA A 40 6.64 1.56 9.35
C ALA A 40 7.57 0.35 9.17
N ALA A 41 8.10 -0.25 10.26
CA ALA A 41 9.00 -1.39 10.16
C ALA A 41 8.29 -2.67 9.70
N LEU A 42 6.95 -2.72 9.79
CA LEU A 42 6.15 -3.86 9.36
C LEU A 42 5.87 -3.87 7.84
N ILE A 43 6.34 -2.87 7.09
CA ILE A 43 6.12 -2.81 5.65
C ILE A 43 6.97 -3.86 4.92
N HIS A 44 6.33 -4.65 4.07
CA HIS A 44 6.96 -5.61 3.17
C HIS A 44 6.97 -5.08 1.74
N GLU A 45 7.93 -4.21 1.44
CA GLU A 45 8.05 -3.55 0.14
C GLU A 45 8.11 -4.52 -1.04
N LYS A 46 8.84 -5.63 -0.90
CA LYS A 46 8.98 -6.63 -1.97
C LYS A 46 7.62 -7.22 -2.37
N ARG A 47 6.79 -7.55 -1.37
CA ARG A 47 5.46 -8.14 -1.60
C ARG A 47 4.50 -7.12 -2.21
N LEU A 48 4.57 -5.85 -1.80
CA LEU A 48 3.82 -4.77 -2.43
C LEU A 48 4.16 -4.66 -3.93
N LYS A 49 5.44 -4.75 -4.29
CA LYS A 49 5.90 -4.71 -5.69
C LYS A 49 5.41 -5.91 -6.52
N GLU A 50 5.47 -7.11 -5.94
CA GLU A 50 4.94 -8.33 -6.57
C GLU A 50 3.43 -8.25 -6.82
N GLU A 51 2.72 -7.51 -5.96
CA GLU A 51 1.27 -7.29 -6.06
C GLU A 51 0.89 -6.04 -6.86
N GLY A 52 1.82 -5.48 -7.66
CA GLY A 52 1.55 -4.42 -8.64
C GLY A 52 1.85 -2.98 -8.18
N VAL A 53 2.41 -2.78 -6.98
CA VAL A 53 2.92 -1.47 -6.57
C VAL A 53 4.22 -1.18 -7.32
N GLN A 54 4.23 -0.20 -8.21
CA GLN A 54 5.38 0.16 -9.04
C GLN A 54 6.53 0.75 -8.23
N ALA A 55 6.20 1.57 -7.22
CA ALA A 55 7.18 2.18 -6.34
C ALA A 55 6.57 2.54 -4.99
N ILE A 56 7.43 2.60 -3.97
CA ILE A 56 7.08 2.95 -2.60
C ILE A 56 7.99 4.09 -2.23
N VAL A 57 7.40 5.24 -1.91
CA VAL A 57 8.13 6.48 -1.65
C VAL A 57 7.83 6.93 -0.22
N PRO A 58 8.79 6.85 0.71
CA PRO A 58 8.62 7.44 2.03
C PRO A 58 8.56 8.97 1.91
N VAL A 59 7.58 9.58 2.57
CA VAL A 59 7.38 11.04 2.63
C VAL A 59 7.42 11.57 4.07
N GLY A 60 7.60 10.67 5.04
CA GLY A 60 7.80 10.92 6.47
C GLY A 60 8.13 9.59 7.16
N ASP A 61 8.21 9.60 8.49
CA ASP A 61 8.57 8.40 9.27
C ASP A 61 7.53 7.28 9.16
N ASP A 62 6.25 7.65 9.05
CA ASP A 62 5.10 6.75 9.04
C ASP A 62 4.22 6.91 7.79
N LEU A 63 4.64 7.74 6.84
CA LEU A 63 3.84 8.17 5.70
C LEU A 63 4.51 7.79 4.37
N PHE A 64 3.75 7.12 3.50
CA PHE A 64 4.24 6.55 2.25
C PHE A 64 3.32 6.91 1.08
N HIS A 65 3.91 7.13 -0.09
CA HIS A 65 3.21 7.08 -1.37
C HIS A 65 3.47 5.73 -2.05
N LEU A 66 2.39 5.00 -2.35
CA LEU A 66 2.41 3.81 -3.19
C LEU A 66 2.02 4.21 -4.60
N LEU A 67 2.88 3.99 -5.58
CA LEU A 67 2.57 4.18 -7.00
C LEU A 67 1.93 2.90 -7.52
N ILE A 68 0.67 2.97 -7.96
CA ILE A 68 -0.17 1.81 -8.27
C ILE A 68 -0.55 1.70 -9.75
N GLY A 69 -0.15 2.67 -10.59
CA GLY A 69 -0.47 2.68 -12.02
C GLY A 69 -1.94 2.99 -12.33
N LEU A 70 -2.37 2.73 -13.57
CA LEU A 70 -3.73 2.97 -14.09
C LEU A 70 -4.45 1.67 -14.54
N ASP A 71 -3.99 0.50 -14.09
CA ASP A 71 -4.54 -0.80 -14.53
C ASP A 71 -6.05 -0.96 -14.26
#